data_AF-A0A316YCU1-F1
#
_entry.id   AF-A0A316YCU1-F1
#
_cell.length_a   1.000
_cell.length_b   1.000
_cell.length_c   1.000
_cell.angle_alpha   90.00
_cell.angle_beta   90.00
_cell.angle_gamma   90.00
#
_symmetry.space_group_name_H-M   'P 1'
#
loop_
_entity.id
_entity.type
_entity.pdbx_description
1 polymer ?
#
loop_
_entity_poly.entity_id
_entity_poly.type
_entity_poly.pdbx_seq_one_letter_code
_entity_poly.pdbx_strand_id
1 'polypeptide(L)'
;MSASSLTGSNTNQAAFRRALLARDGACLLSDRYYSELLGHQPGSYHEVEYGILLQSDLHHSFDQGNWALFPDTRDQFSLIVHVFADVRAKEYHGKVLRRDRFRIDDEIELPRRDFLAFHYRQCALMHVRGYSHFPSE
;
A
#
# COMPACT_ATOMS: atom_id res chain seq x y z
N MET A 1 53.20 -0.27 9.59
CA MET A 1 52.38 0.61 8.73
C MET A 1 51.80 -0.24 7.61
N SER A 2 50.49 -0.15 7.41
CA SER A 2 49.68 -0.99 6.54
C SER A 2 49.95 -0.78 5.05
N ALA A 3 49.94 -1.87 4.28
CA ALA A 3 49.56 -1.85 2.87
C ALA A 3 48.55 -2.98 2.63
N SER A 4 47.26 -2.62 2.67
CA SER A 4 46.15 -3.49 2.25
C SER A 4 46.21 -3.67 0.73
N SER A 5 46.64 -4.84 0.26
CA SER A 5 46.40 -5.27 -1.12
C SER A 5 45.18 -6.18 -1.15
N LEU A 6 43.99 -5.58 -1.14
CA LEU A 6 42.78 -6.18 -1.68
C LEU A 6 42.34 -5.17 -2.73
N THR A 7 42.21 -5.52 -4.01
CA THR A 7 40.91 -6.03 -4.43
C THR A 7 40.90 -6.45 -5.91
N GLY A 8 40.71 -7.75 -6.18
CA GLY A 8 40.11 -8.23 -7.44
C GLY A 8 38.61 -7.95 -7.49
N SER A 9 38.20 -6.69 -7.31
CA SER A 9 36.83 -6.31 -6.93
C SER A 9 35.95 -5.78 -8.07
N ASN A 10 36.45 -5.45 -9.26
CA ASN A 10 35.59 -4.79 -10.27
C ASN A 10 34.98 -5.72 -11.32
N THR A 11 35.70 -6.72 -11.83
CA THR A 11 35.21 -7.53 -12.97
C THR A 11 34.15 -8.55 -12.56
N ASN A 12 34.38 -9.27 -11.45
CA ASN A 12 33.42 -10.24 -10.93
C ASN A 12 32.15 -9.56 -10.39
N GLN A 13 32.30 -8.39 -9.77
CA GLN A 13 31.15 -7.58 -9.35
C GLN A 13 30.34 -7.06 -10.55
N ALA A 14 31.00 -6.64 -11.63
CA ALA A 14 30.31 -6.20 -12.85
C ALA A 14 29.56 -7.34 -13.57
N ALA A 15 30.11 -8.56 -13.55
CA ALA A 15 29.43 -9.74 -14.09
C ALA A 15 28.24 -10.15 -13.21
N PHE A 16 28.43 -10.19 -11.89
CA PHE A 16 27.38 -10.49 -10.92
C PHE A 16 26.22 -9.49 -11.00
N ARG A 17 26.52 -8.19 -11.07
CA ARG A 17 25.51 -7.13 -11.21
C ARG A 17 24.71 -7.25 -12.50
N ARG A 18 25.35 -7.57 -13.64
CA ARG A 18 24.65 -7.82 -14.90
C ARG A 18 23.75 -9.05 -14.84
N ALA A 19 24.19 -10.13 -14.20
CA ALA A 19 23.37 -11.32 -14.01
C ALA A 19 22.16 -11.05 -13.11
N LEU A 20 22.32 -10.26 -12.04
CA LEU A 20 21.20 -9.83 -11.19
C LEU A 20 20.20 -8.97 -11.96
N LEU A 21 20.66 -7.97 -12.71
CA LEU A 21 19.78 -7.12 -13.52
C LEU A 21 19.06 -7.91 -14.62
N ALA A 22 19.71 -8.89 -15.25
CA ALA A 22 19.09 -9.73 -16.26
C ALA A 22 18.08 -10.74 -15.68
N ARG A 23 18.36 -11.27 -14.48
CA ARG A 23 17.47 -12.21 -13.77
C ARG A 23 16.25 -11.49 -13.23
N ASP A 24 16.47 -10.37 -12.55
CA ASP A 24 15.42 -9.72 -11.77
C ASP A 24 14.68 -8.68 -12.60
N GLY A 25 15.35 -8.01 -13.55
CA GLY A 25 14.78 -6.97 -14.43
C GLY A 25 14.26 -5.73 -13.72
N ALA A 26 14.24 -5.77 -12.38
CA ALA A 26 13.36 -5.01 -11.53
C ALA A 26 13.70 -5.23 -10.03
N CYS A 27 13.39 -4.28 -9.14
CA CYS A 27 13.44 -4.46 -7.68
C CYS A 27 12.48 -5.57 -7.22
N LEU A 28 13.01 -6.60 -6.59
CA LEU A 28 12.25 -7.77 -6.09
C LEU A 28 11.13 -7.43 -5.10
N LEU A 29 11.15 -6.24 -4.48
CA LEU A 29 10.18 -5.84 -3.45
C LEU A 29 9.21 -4.75 -3.91
N SER A 30 9.64 -3.84 -4.79
CA SER A 30 8.84 -2.68 -5.19
C SER A 30 8.41 -2.67 -6.65
N ASP A 31 8.94 -3.55 -7.50
CA ASP A 31 8.65 -3.47 -8.91
C ASP A 31 7.39 -4.25 -9.22
N ARG A 32 6.27 -3.53 -9.28
CA ARG A 32 5.03 -3.81 -10.06
C ARG A 32 3.76 -3.34 -9.36
N TYR A 33 3.79 -3.03 -8.06
CA TYR A 33 2.55 -2.98 -7.30
C TYR A 33 1.54 -1.95 -7.83
N TYR A 34 1.99 -0.70 -8.02
CA TYR A 34 1.12 0.34 -8.55
C TYR A 34 0.93 0.23 -10.06
N SER A 35 1.94 -0.15 -10.84
CA SER A 35 1.78 -0.27 -12.30
C SER A 35 0.86 -1.41 -12.72
N GLU A 36 0.78 -2.49 -11.93
CA GLU A 36 -0.22 -3.56 -12.11
C GLU A 36 -1.63 -3.09 -11.76
N LEU A 37 -1.78 -2.33 -10.66
CA LEU A 37 -3.07 -1.73 -10.30
C LEU A 37 -3.52 -0.68 -11.32
N LEU A 38 -2.58 0.10 -11.85
CA LEU A 38 -2.83 1.17 -12.82
C LEU A 38 -3.00 0.64 -14.25
N GLY A 39 -2.46 -0.54 -14.56
CA GLY A 39 -2.38 -1.07 -15.93
C GLY A 39 -1.34 -0.36 -16.82
N HIS A 40 -0.56 0.57 -16.27
CA HIS A 40 0.49 1.30 -16.97
C HIS A 40 1.57 1.76 -15.99
N GLN A 41 2.74 2.17 -16.49
CA GLN A 41 3.70 2.90 -15.66
C GLN A 41 3.23 4.35 -15.48
N PRO A 42 3.09 4.85 -14.25
CA PRO A 42 2.72 6.25 -14.03
C PRO A 42 3.90 7.17 -14.32
N GLY A 43 3.61 8.37 -14.86
CA GLY A 43 4.62 9.41 -15.06
C GLY A 43 5.08 10.05 -13.74
N SER A 44 4.24 10.00 -12.71
CA SER A 44 4.50 10.48 -11.35
C SER A 44 3.75 9.61 -10.34
N TYR A 45 4.32 9.43 -9.14
CA TYR A 45 3.66 8.78 -8.01
C TYR A 45 2.99 9.77 -7.04
N HIS A 46 2.95 11.06 -7.41
CA HIS A 46 2.42 12.15 -6.58
C HIS A 46 1.21 12.84 -7.23
N GLU A 47 0.33 12.04 -7.84
CA GLU A 47 -0.94 12.55 -8.37
C GLU A 47 -1.96 12.73 -7.23
N VAL A 48 -2.91 13.66 -7.41
CA VAL A 48 -3.87 14.04 -6.36
C VAL A 48 -4.72 12.83 -5.94
N GLU A 49 -5.17 12.05 -6.92
CA GLU A 49 -6.01 10.87 -6.73
C GLU A 49 -5.29 9.70 -6.03
N TYR A 50 -3.96 9.79 -5.84
CA TYR A 50 -3.19 8.79 -5.10
C TYR A 50 -3.13 9.08 -3.60
N GLY A 51 -3.59 10.26 -3.18
CA GLY A 51 -3.53 10.72 -1.80
C GLY A 51 -4.88 10.81 -1.11
N ILE A 52 -4.84 10.81 0.22
CA ILE A 52 -5.94 11.24 1.09
C ILE A 52 -5.39 12.20 2.14
N LEU A 53 -6.13 13.25 2.44
CA LEU A 53 -5.78 14.19 3.50
C LEU A 53 -6.35 13.69 4.83
N LEU A 54 -5.48 13.50 5.82
CA LEU A 54 -5.83 13.00 7.15
C LEU A 54 -5.25 13.88 8.25
N GLN A 55 -5.87 13.86 9.42
CA GLN A 55 -5.26 14.42 10.63
C GLN A 55 -4.01 13.60 11.00
N SER A 56 -3.01 14.23 11.62
CA SER A 56 -1.69 13.62 11.87
C SER A 56 -1.74 12.29 12.64
N ASP A 57 -2.61 12.18 13.65
CA ASP A 57 -2.79 10.97 14.44
C ASP A 57 -3.46 9.84 13.63
N LEU A 58 -4.48 10.17 12.83
CA LEU A 58 -5.15 9.22 11.94
C LEU A 58 -4.27 8.79 10.76
N HIS A 59 -3.44 9.70 10.25
CA HIS A 59 -2.46 9.42 9.19
C HIS A 59 -1.47 8.35 9.64
N HIS A 60 -0.87 8.50 10.81
CA HIS A 60 0.07 7.51 11.33
C HIS A 60 -0.55 6.13 11.52
N SER A 61 -1.81 6.05 11.98
CA SER A 61 -2.48 4.76 12.16
C SER A 61 -3.00 4.16 10.84
N PHE A 62 -3.27 4.99 9.83
CA PHE A 62 -3.59 4.56 8.47
C PHE A 62 -2.38 3.91 7.77
N ASP A 63 -1.20 4.50 7.90
CA ASP A 63 0.06 3.96 7.35
C ASP A 63 0.45 2.62 7.99
N GLN A 64 0.16 2.46 9.28
CA GLN A 64 0.33 1.20 10.01
C GLN A 64 -0.72 0.14 9.67
N GLY A 65 -1.74 0.51 8.89
CA GLY A 65 -2.87 -0.34 8.51
C GLY A 65 -3.78 -0.75 9.67
N ASN A 66 -3.83 0.05 10.74
CA ASN A 66 -4.74 -0.18 11.87
C ASN A 66 -6.20 0.15 11.53
N TRP A 67 -6.43 0.88 10.43
CA TRP A 67 -7.73 1.12 9.82
C TRP A 67 -7.54 1.43 8.32
N ALA A 68 -8.61 1.30 7.53
CA ALA A 68 -8.60 1.53 6.09
C ALA A 68 -9.94 2.09 5.58
N LEU A 69 -9.94 2.58 4.35
CA LEU A 69 -11.15 2.96 3.61
C LEU A 69 -11.52 1.84 2.64
N PHE A 70 -12.68 1.23 2.86
CA PHE A 70 -13.25 0.22 1.98
C PHE A 70 -14.10 0.87 0.89
N PRO A 71 -13.79 0.72 -0.40
CA PRO A 71 -14.64 1.23 -1.48
C PRO A 71 -15.95 0.43 -1.54
N ASP A 72 -17.10 1.06 -1.29
CA ASP A 72 -18.41 0.36 -1.30
C ASP A 72 -18.71 -0.14 -2.71
N THR A 73 -18.99 -1.43 -2.87
CA THR A 73 -19.31 -2.02 -4.18
C THR A 73 -20.69 -1.61 -4.72
N ARG A 74 -21.54 -1.03 -3.87
CA ARG A 74 -22.90 -0.61 -4.22
C ARG A 74 -23.00 0.85 -4.67
N ASP A 75 -22.01 1.67 -4.29
CA ASP A 75 -21.95 3.09 -4.64
C ASP A 75 -20.50 3.47 -4.99
N GLN A 76 -20.32 3.93 -6.23
CA GLN A 76 -19.01 4.25 -6.79
C GLN A 76 -18.29 5.39 -6.06
N PHE A 77 -18.99 6.21 -5.28
CA PHE A 77 -18.38 7.33 -4.56
C PHE A 77 -18.30 7.12 -3.05
N SER A 78 -18.97 6.10 -2.52
CA SER A 78 -18.94 5.83 -1.09
C SER A 78 -17.70 5.04 -0.68
N LEU A 79 -17.06 5.52 0.39
CA LEU A 79 -15.99 4.83 1.11
C LEU A 79 -16.45 4.55 2.53
N ILE A 80 -16.25 3.33 3.02
CA ILE A 80 -16.63 2.90 4.36
C ILE A 80 -15.37 2.80 5.20
N VAL A 81 -15.34 3.47 6.35
CA VAL A 81 -14.23 3.37 7.29
C VAL A 81 -14.27 2.01 7.98
N HIS A 82 -13.19 1.23 7.88
CA HIS A 82 -13.02 -0.04 8.60
C HIS A 82 -11.83 0.08 9.55
N VAL A 83 -12.10 -0.02 10.85
CA VAL A 83 -11.07 -0.01 11.91
C VAL A 83 -10.76 -1.44 12.35
N PHE A 84 -9.48 -1.81 12.30
CA PHE A 84 -8.99 -3.13 12.72
C PHE A 84 -8.44 -3.13 14.15
N ALA A 85 -7.67 -2.10 14.52
CA ALA A 85 -6.94 -2.08 15.80
C ALA A 85 -6.84 -0.69 16.46
N ASP A 86 -7.11 0.40 15.74
CA ASP A 86 -6.97 1.75 16.31
C ASP A 86 -8.17 2.15 17.19
N VAL A 87 -7.95 2.14 18.51
CA VAL A 87 -8.95 2.52 19.51
C VAL A 87 -9.46 3.96 19.31
N ARG A 88 -8.62 4.88 18.82
CA ARG A 88 -8.98 6.28 18.59
C ARG A 88 -9.90 6.43 17.39
N ALA A 89 -9.68 5.62 16.36
CA ALA A 89 -10.52 5.63 15.16
C ALA A 89 -11.85 4.86 15.34
N LYS A 90 -12.02 4.13 16.44
CA LYS A 90 -13.14 3.20 16.65
C LYS A 90 -14.52 3.85 16.47
N GLU A 91 -14.69 5.11 16.86
CA GLU A 91 -15.94 5.86 16.66
C GLU A 91 -16.30 6.07 15.19
N TYR A 92 -15.31 6.03 14.30
CA TYR A 92 -15.50 6.16 12.86
C TYR A 92 -15.77 4.82 12.18
N HIS A 93 -15.64 3.68 12.86
CA HIS A 93 -15.88 2.37 12.23
C HIS A 93 -17.30 2.28 11.66
N GLY A 94 -17.41 1.87 10.39
CA GLY A 94 -18.67 1.79 9.65
C GLY A 94 -19.17 3.13 9.11
N LYS A 95 -18.50 4.24 9.38
CA LYS A 95 -18.86 5.56 8.83
C LYS A 95 -18.70 5.56 7.32
N VAL A 96 -19.73 6.07 6.64
CA VAL A 96 -19.73 6.24 5.19
C VAL A 96 -19.28 7.65 4.84
N LEU A 97 -18.16 7.77 4.12
CA LEU A 97 -17.73 8.99 3.45
C LEU A 97 -18.39 9.01 2.07
N ARG A 98 -19.28 9.98 1.86
CA ARG A 98 -19.98 10.20 0.59
C ARG A 98 -19.23 11.23 -0.26
N ARG A 99 -19.64 11.34 -1.53
CA ARG A 99 -19.09 12.27 -2.53
C ARG A 99 -18.97 13.71 -2.05
N ASP A 100 -19.95 14.17 -1.25
CA ASP A 100 -20.06 15.51 -0.69
C ASP A 100 -19.00 15.87 0.36
N ARG A 101 -18.22 14.89 0.84
CA ARG A 101 -17.08 15.16 1.73
C ARG A 101 -15.84 15.66 0.99
N PHE A 102 -15.76 15.44 -0.31
CA PHE A 102 -14.65 15.88 -1.15
C PHE A 102 -14.99 17.24 -1.76
N ARG A 103 -14.10 18.22 -1.58
CA ARG A 103 -14.29 19.62 -2.01
C ARG A 103 -13.90 19.86 -3.47
N ILE A 104 -13.75 18.80 -4.24
CA ILE A 104 -13.40 18.85 -5.66
C ILE A 104 -14.59 18.42 -6.48
N ASP A 105 -14.77 19.02 -7.66
CA ASP A 105 -15.82 18.66 -8.61
C ASP A 105 -15.35 17.57 -9.59
N ASP A 106 -14.07 17.61 -9.99
CA ASP A 106 -13.49 16.59 -10.85
C ASP A 106 -13.40 15.23 -10.13
N GLU A 107 -14.10 14.24 -10.68
CA GLU A 107 -14.13 12.89 -10.12
C GLU A 107 -12.83 12.11 -10.36
N ILE A 108 -12.02 12.53 -11.34
CA ILE A 108 -10.72 11.91 -11.63
C ILE A 108 -9.74 12.15 -10.49
N GLU A 109 -9.83 13.30 -9.82
CA GLU A 109 -8.98 13.67 -8.68
C GLU A 109 -9.45 13.07 -7.34
N LEU A 110 -10.56 12.31 -7.34
CA LEU A 110 -10.98 11.58 -6.14
C LEU A 110 -10.04 10.42 -5.84
N PRO A 111 -9.89 10.01 -4.56
CA PRO A 111 -9.01 8.90 -4.19
C PRO A 111 -9.30 7.64 -5.01
N ARG A 112 -8.27 7.12 -5.69
CA ARG A 112 -8.41 5.96 -6.56
C ARG A 112 -8.89 4.75 -5.77
N ARG A 113 -10.03 4.22 -6.19
CA ARG A 113 -10.67 3.06 -5.54
C ARG A 113 -9.81 1.80 -5.60
N ASP A 114 -9.05 1.60 -6.66
CA ASP A 114 -8.15 0.43 -6.78
C ASP A 114 -7.04 0.47 -5.73
N PHE A 115 -6.53 1.67 -5.43
CA PHE A 115 -5.47 1.87 -4.43
C PHE A 115 -6.04 1.68 -3.03
N LEU A 116 -7.22 2.23 -2.77
CA LEU A 116 -7.93 2.03 -1.50
C LEU A 116 -8.30 0.55 -1.28
N ALA A 117 -8.84 -0.12 -2.30
CA ALA A 117 -9.13 -1.55 -2.25
C ALA A 117 -7.86 -2.37 -2.02
N PHE A 118 -6.75 -1.96 -2.64
CA PHE A 118 -5.48 -2.62 -2.42
C PHE A 118 -4.95 -2.42 -0.99
N HIS A 119 -4.88 -1.19 -0.50
CA HIS A 119 -4.50 -0.88 0.88
C HIS A 119 -5.37 -1.62 1.89
N TYR A 120 -6.69 -1.63 1.67
CA TYR A 120 -7.63 -2.37 2.50
C TYR A 120 -7.28 -3.87 2.58
N ARG A 121 -6.95 -4.51 1.46
CA ARG A 121 -6.55 -5.93 1.45
C ARG A 121 -5.29 -6.15 2.30
N GLN A 122 -4.29 -5.27 2.20
CA GLN A 122 -3.09 -5.36 3.03
C GLN A 122 -3.43 -5.25 4.52
N CYS A 123 -4.24 -4.24 4.89
CA CYS A 123 -4.67 -4.03 6.26
C CYS A 123 -5.45 -5.22 6.82
N ALA A 124 -6.40 -5.76 6.05
CA ALA A 124 -7.17 -6.92 6.42
C ALA A 124 -6.26 -8.15 6.64
N LEU A 125 -5.36 -8.44 5.71
CA LEU A 125 -4.42 -9.57 5.83
C LEU A 125 -3.49 -9.44 7.05
N MET A 126 -3.06 -8.24 7.40
CA MET A 126 -2.27 -8.00 8.62
C MET A 126 -3.02 -8.36 9.90
N HIS A 127 -4.36 -8.34 9.89
CA HIS A 127 -5.20 -8.57 11.07
C HIS A 127 -5.96 -9.91 11.05
N VAL A 128 -5.94 -10.65 9.94
CA VAL A 128 -6.48 -12.01 9.87
C VAL A 128 -5.57 -12.97 10.66
N ARG A 129 -6.17 -13.77 11.55
CA ARG A 129 -5.51 -14.85 12.29
C ARG A 129 -6.33 -16.12 12.13
N GLY A 130 -5.66 -17.22 11.79
CA GLY A 130 -6.26 -18.56 11.80
C GLY A 130 -5.79 -19.34 13.01
N TYR A 131 -6.67 -20.14 13.61
CA TYR A 131 -6.33 -21.11 14.65
C TYR A 131 -6.87 -22.48 14.24
N SER A 132 -6.04 -23.52 14.36
CA SER A 132 -6.47 -24.91 14.19
C SER A 132 -6.92 -25.47 15.54
N HIS A 133 -8.01 -26.23 15.53
CA HIS A 133 -8.44 -27.05 16.66
C HIS A 133 -8.57 -28.49 16.18
N PHE A 134 -7.82 -29.40 16.77
CA PHE A 134 -8.01 -30.83 16.59
C PHE A 134 -9.02 -31.30 17.65
N PRO A 135 -10.15 -31.91 17.27
CA PRO A 135 -11.04 -32.54 18.24
C PRO A 135 -10.27 -33.67 18.94
N SER A 136 -10.28 -33.69 20.27
CA SER A 136 -9.81 -34.84 21.04
C SER A 136 -10.76 -36.01 20.82
N GLU A 137 -10.21 -37.18 20.45
CA GLU A 137 -10.94 -38.46 20.32
C GLU A 137 -11.62 -38.88 21.64
#